data_AF-A0A3D0NZS4-F1
#
_entry.id   AF-A0A3D0NZS4-F1
#
_cell.length_a   1.000
_cell.length_b   1.000
_cell.length_c   1.000
_cell.angle_alpha   90.00
_cell.angle_beta   90.00
_cell.angle_gamma   90.00
#
_symmetry.space_group_name_H-M   'P 1'
#
loop_
_entity.id
_entity.type
_entity.pdbx_description
1 polymer ?
#
loop_
_entity_poly.entity_id
_entity_poly.type
_entity_poly.pdbx_seq_one_letter_code
_entity_poly.pdbx_strand_id
1 'polypeptide(L)'
;PSEPLLDRVSVRFIVWTGFFKALMGGILLVMMPKWGYSLLATRTGVFVFESIAQLVMAYPSRRISFAPQRNDVLHLAVAVGVVLQVSTIYLPPLRRLLGLEWLDPAAVGIIGAAIVVTWLASEIFVMVDRRLALRAR
;
A
#
# COMPACT_ATOMS: atom_id res chain seq x y z
N PRO A 1 10.07 -27.62 -6.62
CA PRO A 1 10.41 -26.17 -6.61
C PRO A 1 11.43 -25.88 -5.50
N SER A 2 12.63 -25.45 -5.88
CA SER A 2 13.81 -25.36 -4.97
C SER A 2 14.29 -23.94 -4.73
N GLU A 3 13.44 -22.93 -4.97
CA GLU A 3 13.79 -21.55 -4.64
C GLU A 3 13.36 -21.23 -3.20
N PRO A 4 14.27 -20.68 -2.37
CA PRO A 4 13.96 -20.34 -0.99
C PRO A 4 12.90 -19.24 -0.93
N LEU A 5 11.92 -19.40 -0.04
CA LEU A 5 10.85 -18.41 0.20
C LEU A 5 11.41 -17.03 0.58
N LEU A 6 12.57 -17.00 1.25
CA LEU A 6 13.25 -15.77 1.69
C LEU A 6 14.67 -15.75 1.14
N ASP A 7 14.80 -15.50 -0.16
CA ASP A 7 16.09 -15.16 -0.75
C ASP A 7 16.51 -13.72 -0.36
N ARG A 8 17.79 -13.40 -0.61
CA ARG A 8 18.38 -12.11 -0.23
C ARG A 8 17.66 -10.90 -0.85
N VAL A 9 17.17 -11.01 -2.08
CA VAL A 9 16.44 -9.94 -2.77
C VAL A 9 15.05 -9.80 -2.14
N SER A 10 14.36 -10.91 -1.90
CA SER A 10 13.05 -10.92 -1.22
C SER A 10 13.11 -10.27 0.16
N VAL A 11 14.12 -10.59 0.99
CA VAL A 11 14.28 -9.97 2.31
C VAL A 11 14.53 -8.45 2.20
N ARG A 12 15.41 -8.01 1.28
CA ARG A 12 15.66 -6.58 1.04
C ARG A 12 14.39 -5.85 0.61
N PHE A 13 13.59 -6.47 -0.28
CA PHE A 13 12.31 -5.92 -0.72
C PHE A 13 11.32 -5.79 0.43
N ILE A 14 11.17 -6.83 1.26
CA ILE A 14 10.27 -6.82 2.43
C ILE A 14 10.66 -5.71 3.41
N VAL A 15 11.94 -5.60 3.75
CA VAL A 15 12.44 -4.56 4.67
C VAL A 15 12.21 -3.16 4.08
N TRP A 16 12.52 -2.97 2.80
CA TRP A 16 12.34 -1.69 2.12
C TRP A 16 10.87 -1.26 2.08
N THR A 17 9.99 -2.14 1.59
CA THR A 17 8.56 -1.84 1.47
C THR A 17 7.90 -1.68 2.85
N GLY A 18 8.25 -2.54 3.81
CA GLY A 18 7.79 -2.42 5.20
C GLY A 18 8.21 -1.11 5.86
N PHE A 19 9.45 -0.67 5.64
CA PHE A 19 9.94 0.63 6.14
C PHE A 19 9.11 1.79 5.59
N PHE A 20 8.89 1.87 4.28
CA PHE A 20 8.12 2.98 3.69
C PHE A 20 6.66 2.95 4.11
N LYS A 21 6.04 1.77 4.21
CA LYS A 21 4.68 1.64 4.76
C LYS A 21 4.61 2.16 6.20
N ALA A 22 5.50 1.69 7.08
CA ALA A 22 5.53 2.11 8.48
C ALA A 22 5.82 3.61 8.63
N LEU A 23 6.74 4.15 7.82
CA LEU A 23 7.06 5.57 7.78
C LEU A 23 5.83 6.39 7.38
N MET A 24 5.16 6.06 6.28
CA MET A 24 4.00 6.80 5.80
C MET A 24 2.80 6.66 6.75
N GLY A 25 2.53 5.45 7.26
CA GLY A 25 1.50 5.21 8.27
C GLY A 25 1.78 6.00 9.55
N GLY A 26 3.03 6.05 10.01
CA GLY A 26 3.46 6.84 11.16
C GLY A 26 3.33 8.35 10.93
N ILE A 27 3.68 8.85 9.74
CA ILE A 27 3.47 10.25 9.35
C ILE A 27 1.98 10.59 9.41
N LEU A 28 1.11 9.77 8.82
CA LEU A 28 -0.35 9.98 8.87
C LEU A 28 -0.85 9.98 10.32
N LEU A 29 -0.42 9.00 11.12
CA LEU A 29 -0.82 8.85 12.52
C LEU A 29 -0.47 10.08 13.37
N VAL A 30 0.67 10.73 13.11
CA VAL A 30 1.13 11.90 13.85
C VAL A 30 0.59 13.22 13.27
N MET A 31 0.50 13.33 11.95
CA MET A 31 0.20 14.61 11.29
C MET A 31 -1.30 14.87 11.15
N MET A 32 -2.14 13.85 10.96
CA MET A 32 -3.59 14.07 10.86
C MET A 32 -4.17 14.78 12.09
N PRO A 33 -3.85 14.39 13.34
CA PRO A 33 -4.32 15.14 14.52
C PRO A 33 -3.81 16.59 14.56
N LYS A 34 -2.57 16.82 14.11
CA LYS A 34 -1.97 18.16 14.04
C LYS A 34 -2.64 19.05 12.99
N TRP A 35 -3.24 18.45 11.96
CA TRP A 35 -4.06 19.14 10.98
C TRP A 35 -5.52 19.32 11.40
N GLY A 36 -5.87 18.95 12.64
CA GLY A 36 -7.21 19.15 13.20
C GLY A 36 -8.17 17.98 13.02
N TYR A 37 -7.71 16.85 12.45
CA TYR A 37 -8.55 15.66 12.34
C TYR A 37 -8.76 15.00 13.71
N SER A 38 -9.95 14.44 13.92
CA SER A 38 -10.26 13.67 15.11
C SER A 38 -9.35 12.42 15.23
N LEU A 39 -9.27 11.85 16.42
CA LEU A 39 -8.58 10.58 16.62
C LEU A 39 -9.21 9.45 15.79
N LEU A 40 -10.53 9.45 15.63
CA LEU A 40 -11.25 8.44 14.88
C LEU A 40 -11.05 8.60 13.37
N ALA A 41 -11.05 9.83 12.86
CA ALA A 41 -10.69 10.16 11.49
C ALA A 41 -9.25 9.75 11.18
N THR A 42 -8.31 9.98 12.12
CA THR A 42 -6.91 9.54 11.98
C THR A 42 -6.81 8.03 11.88
N ARG A 43 -7.47 7.27 12.77
CA ARG A 43 -7.51 5.81 12.72
C ARG A 43 -8.13 5.30 11.42
N THR A 44 -9.21 5.92 10.97
CA THR A 44 -9.87 5.62 9.70
C THR A 44 -8.91 5.84 8.53
N GLY A 45 -8.17 6.96 8.54
CA GLY A 45 -7.21 7.28 7.50
C GLY A 45 -6.05 6.30 7.42
N VAL A 46 -5.45 5.95 8.56
CA VAL A 46 -4.38 4.94 8.64
C VAL A 46 -4.88 3.56 8.21
N PHE A 47 -6.09 3.18 8.61
CA PHE A 47 -6.72 1.92 8.17
C PHE A 47 -6.88 1.87 6.64
N VAL A 48 -7.44 2.92 6.03
CA VAL A 48 -7.62 3.00 4.57
C VAL A 48 -6.27 2.97 3.85
N PHE A 49 -5.30 3.71 4.37
CA PHE A 49 -3.92 3.72 3.85
C PHE A 49 -3.34 2.30 3.84
N GLU A 50 -3.30 1.61 4.98
CA GLU A 50 -2.68 0.29 5.10
C GLU A 50 -3.37 -0.76 4.22
N SER A 51 -4.70 -0.77 4.20
CA SER A 51 -5.48 -1.71 3.40
C SER A 51 -5.24 -1.54 1.90
N ILE A 52 -5.30 -0.30 1.38
CA ILE A 52 -5.06 -0.05 -0.05
C ILE A 52 -3.59 -0.24 -0.41
N ALA A 53 -2.67 0.26 0.42
CA ALA A 53 -1.23 0.10 0.20
C ALA A 53 -0.85 -1.40 0.12
N GLN A 54 -1.48 -2.25 0.93
CA GLN A 54 -1.27 -3.70 0.87
C GLN A 54 -1.76 -4.31 -0.44
N LEU A 55 -2.95 -3.91 -0.93
CA LEU A 55 -3.51 -4.42 -2.18
C LEU A 55 -2.61 -4.06 -3.38
N VAL A 56 -2.17 -2.80 -3.47
CA VAL A 56 -1.33 -2.35 -4.60
C VAL A 56 0.08 -2.94 -4.55
N MET A 57 0.57 -3.33 -3.36
CA MET A 57 1.87 -4.00 -3.19
C MET A 57 1.94 -5.37 -3.87
N ALA A 58 0.79 -5.96 -4.24
CA ALA A 58 0.74 -7.19 -5.02
C ALA A 58 1.42 -7.08 -6.39
N TYR A 59 1.53 -5.87 -6.97
CA TYR A 59 2.19 -5.67 -8.26
C TYR A 59 3.72 -5.68 -8.19
N PRO A 60 4.39 -4.82 -7.39
CA PRO A 60 5.85 -4.81 -7.31
C PRO A 60 6.40 -6.12 -6.74
N SER A 61 5.70 -6.77 -5.79
CA SER A 61 6.10 -8.06 -5.23
C SER A 61 6.22 -9.17 -6.28
N ARG A 62 5.38 -9.16 -7.32
CA ARG A 62 5.46 -10.13 -8.43
C ARG A 62 6.61 -9.87 -9.41
N ARG A 63 7.28 -8.72 -9.30
CA ARG A 63 8.32 -8.27 -10.23
C ARG A 63 9.74 -8.40 -9.68
N ILE A 64 9.91 -8.84 -8.44
CA ILE A 64 11.24 -8.96 -7.80
C ILE A 64 12.11 -10.03 -8.45
N SER A 65 11.57 -11.23 -8.70
CA SER A 65 12.38 -12.36 -9.20
C SER A 65 12.24 -12.60 -10.71
N PHE A 66 11.02 -12.47 -11.25
CA PHE A 66 10.74 -12.84 -12.64
C PHE A 66 9.84 -11.82 -13.35
N ALA A 67 9.77 -11.93 -14.68
CA ALA A 67 8.74 -11.28 -15.46
C ALA A 67 7.39 -11.94 -15.13
N PRO A 68 6.43 -11.23 -14.53
CA PRO A 68 5.17 -11.85 -14.14
C PRO A 68 4.36 -12.22 -15.38
N GLN A 69 3.79 -13.41 -15.38
CA GLN A 69 2.75 -13.77 -16.36
C GLN A 69 1.50 -12.93 -16.14
N ARG A 70 0.73 -12.72 -17.21
CA ARG A 70 -0.58 -12.05 -17.14
C ARG A 70 -1.50 -12.78 -16.17
N ASN A 71 -2.17 -12.03 -15.30
CA ASN A 71 -3.13 -12.58 -14.34
C ASN A 71 -4.29 -11.60 -14.15
N ASP A 72 -5.36 -11.81 -14.90
CA ASP A 72 -6.53 -10.93 -14.90
C ASP A 72 -7.33 -11.04 -13.59
N VAL A 73 -7.28 -12.20 -12.92
CA VAL A 73 -7.91 -12.42 -11.60
C VAL A 73 -7.25 -11.55 -10.54
N LEU A 74 -5.93 -11.37 -10.58
CA LEU A 74 -5.25 -10.46 -9.66
C LEU A 74 -5.73 -9.01 -9.84
N HIS A 75 -5.85 -8.55 -11.10
CA HIS A 75 -6.33 -7.21 -11.38
C HIS A 75 -7.75 -7.01 -10.86
N LEU A 76 -8.63 -7.99 -11.08
CA LEU A 76 -9.99 -7.98 -10.54
C LEU A 76 -9.99 -7.97 -9.01
N ALA A 77 -9.17 -8.81 -8.36
CA ALA A 77 -9.09 -8.87 -6.90
C ALA A 77 -8.61 -7.54 -6.29
N VAL A 78 -7.58 -6.92 -6.88
CA VAL A 78 -7.10 -5.60 -6.45
C VAL A 78 -8.18 -4.54 -6.67
N ALA A 79 -8.84 -4.53 -7.84
CA ALA A 79 -9.90 -3.56 -8.13
C ALA A 79 -11.09 -3.69 -7.17
N VAL A 80 -11.59 -4.91 -6.95
CA VAL A 80 -12.67 -5.20 -6.01
C VAL A 80 -12.26 -4.81 -4.57
N GLY A 81 -11.05 -5.15 -4.16
CA GLY A 81 -10.53 -4.77 -2.83
C GLY A 81 -10.45 -3.26 -2.64
N VAL A 82 -9.98 -2.52 -3.64
CA VAL A 82 -9.91 -1.04 -3.60
C VAL A 82 -11.32 -0.45 -3.56
N VAL A 83 -12.25 -0.92 -4.39
CA VAL A 83 -13.64 -0.45 -4.39
C VAL A 83 -14.30 -0.73 -3.04
N LEU A 84 -14.11 -1.91 -2.48
CA LEU A 84 -14.62 -2.27 -1.16
C LEU A 84 -14.04 -1.34 -0.08
N GLN A 85 -12.73 -1.11 -0.10
CA GLN A 85 -12.06 -0.25 0.87
C GLN A 85 -12.53 1.21 0.77
N VAL A 86 -12.70 1.75 -0.43
CA VAL A 86 -13.29 3.07 -0.66
C VAL A 86 -14.75 3.10 -0.20
N SER A 87 -15.50 2.02 -0.39
CA SER A 87 -16.88 1.92 0.08
C SER A 87 -16.96 2.01 1.61
N THR A 88 -15.93 1.57 2.35
CA THR A 88 -15.91 1.66 3.82
C THR A 88 -15.92 3.09 4.36
N ILE A 89 -15.52 4.10 3.58
CA ILE A 89 -15.56 5.52 4.00
C ILE A 89 -16.77 6.29 3.48
N TYR A 90 -17.39 5.85 2.37
CA TYR A 90 -18.54 6.54 1.78
C TYR A 90 -19.89 5.94 2.21
N LEU A 91 -19.99 4.61 2.36
CA LEU A 91 -21.25 3.96 2.71
C LEU A 91 -21.50 3.98 4.23
N PRO A 92 -22.57 4.66 4.72
CA PRO A 92 -22.86 4.71 6.15
C PRO A 92 -23.01 3.36 6.86
N PRO A 93 -23.58 2.29 6.25
CA PRO A 93 -23.63 0.98 6.88
C PRO A 93 -22.25 0.38 7.17
N LEU A 94 -21.31 0.49 6.21
CA LEU A 94 -19.96 -0.06 6.36
C LEU A 94 -19.14 0.73 7.38
N ARG A 95 -19.29 2.06 7.40
CA ARG A 95 -18.68 2.91 8.43
C ARG A 95 -19.12 2.52 9.83
N ARG A 96 -20.43 2.33 10.04
CA ARG A 96 -20.98 1.91 11.34
C ARG A 96 -20.50 0.52 11.73
N LEU A 97 -20.46 -0.42 10.78
CA LEU A 97 -19.99 -1.79 11.02
C LEU A 97 -18.53 -1.83 11.50
N LEU A 98 -17.68 -1.01 10.89
CA LEU A 98 -16.24 -0.98 11.16
C LEU A 98 -15.81 0.07 12.19
N GLY A 99 -16.75 0.86 12.72
CA GLY A 99 -16.46 1.96 13.63
C GLY A 99 -15.59 3.06 13.00
N LEU A 100 -15.85 3.40 11.74
CA LEU A 100 -15.10 4.40 10.97
C LEU A 100 -15.83 5.75 10.93
N GLU A 101 -15.07 6.82 10.72
CA GLU A 101 -15.60 8.17 10.52
C GLU A 101 -15.63 8.53 9.03
N TRP A 102 -16.41 9.56 8.68
CA TRP A 102 -16.27 10.19 7.38
C TRP A 102 -14.90 10.85 7.24
N LEU A 103 -14.32 10.79 6.03
CA LEU A 103 -13.12 11.53 5.69
C LEU A 103 -13.46 12.60 4.67
N ASP A 104 -13.00 13.82 4.92
CA ASP A 104 -13.15 14.90 3.94
C ASP A 104 -12.25 14.68 2.71
N PRO A 105 -12.52 15.38 1.59
CA PRO A 105 -11.72 15.23 0.37
C PRO A 105 -10.24 15.52 0.56
N ALA A 106 -9.86 16.40 1.49
CA ALA A 106 -8.46 16.71 1.76
C ALA A 106 -7.76 15.52 2.42
N ALA A 107 -8.36 14.90 3.42
CA ALA A 107 -7.86 13.68 4.07
C ALA A 107 -7.72 12.55 3.05
N VAL A 108 -8.73 12.35 2.19
CA VAL A 108 -8.69 11.34 1.12
C VAL A 108 -7.54 11.62 0.15
N GLY A 109 -7.32 12.89 -0.23
CA GLY A 109 -6.20 13.29 -1.08
C GLY A 109 -4.83 13.00 -0.44
N ILE A 110 -4.68 13.31 0.85
CA ILE A 110 -3.45 13.04 1.61
C ILE A 110 -3.17 11.54 1.70
N ILE A 111 -4.18 10.73 2.02
CA ILE A 111 -4.06 9.27 2.09
C ILE A 111 -3.71 8.70 0.71
N GLY A 112 -4.38 9.18 -0.34
CA GLY A 112 -4.08 8.80 -1.73
C GLY A 112 -2.63 9.10 -2.11
N ALA A 113 -2.13 10.29 -1.77
CA ALA A 113 -0.73 10.66 -1.99
C ALA A 113 0.23 9.73 -1.23
N ALA A 114 -0.09 9.37 0.02
CA ALA A 114 0.72 8.44 0.81
C ALA A 114 0.77 7.03 0.20
N ILE A 115 -0.35 6.54 -0.33
CA ILE A 115 -0.42 5.26 -1.07
C ILE A 115 0.48 5.31 -2.30
N VAL A 116 0.38 6.39 -3.11
CA VAL A 116 1.19 6.56 -4.33
C VAL A 116 2.68 6.60 -3.99
N VAL A 117 3.09 7.37 -2.98
CA VAL A 117 4.50 7.45 -2.53
C VAL A 117 5.02 6.07 -2.11
N THR A 118 4.24 5.33 -1.33
CA THR A 118 4.60 3.99 -0.85
C THR A 118 4.74 2.99 -2.01
N TRP A 119 3.81 3.04 -2.96
CA TRP A 119 3.86 2.21 -4.16
C TRP A 119 5.07 2.56 -5.04
N LEU A 120 5.30 3.86 -5.31
CA LEU A 120 6.45 4.32 -6.09
C LEU A 120 7.79 3.92 -5.47
N ALA A 121 7.94 4.03 -4.15
CA ALA A 121 9.14 3.56 -3.46
C ALA A 121 9.41 2.06 -3.74
N SER A 122 8.36 1.26 -3.85
CA SER A 122 8.44 -0.18 -4.12
C SER A 122 8.77 -0.46 -5.60
N GLU A 123 8.19 0.28 -6.54
CA GLU A 123 8.56 0.21 -7.96
C GLU A 123 10.00 0.66 -8.21
N ILE A 124 10.47 1.70 -7.50
CA ILE A 124 11.85 2.18 -7.59
C ILE A 124 12.82 1.08 -7.16
N PHE A 125 12.52 0.38 -6.05
CA PHE A 125 13.33 -0.76 -5.62
C PHE A 125 13.43 -1.82 -6.72
N VAL A 126 12.29 -2.23 -7.29
CA VAL A 126 12.22 -3.23 -8.37
C VAL A 126 13.02 -2.77 -9.59
N MET A 127 12.88 -1.50 -9.98
CA MET A 127 13.60 -0.93 -11.12
C MET A 127 15.13 -0.94 -10.88
N VAL A 128 15.57 -0.52 -9.70
CA VAL A 128 17.00 -0.45 -9.35
C VAL A 128 17.60 -1.85 -9.29
N ASP A 129 16.94 -2.80 -8.63
CA ASP A 129 17.43 -4.17 -8.48
C ASP A 129 17.57 -4.87 -9.85
N ARG A 130 16.56 -4.72 -10.72
CA ARG A 130 16.64 -5.23 -12.11
C ARG A 130 17.79 -4.60 -12.91
N ARG A 131 18.02 -3.29 -12.77
CA ARG A 131 19.14 -2.61 -13.46
C ARG A 131 20.50 -3.13 -12.98
N LEU A 132 20.64 -3.40 -11.68
CA LEU A 132 21.88 -3.95 -11.12
C LEU A 132 22.11 -5.39 -11.58
N ALA A 133 21.06 -6.21 -11.61
CA ALA A 133 21.13 -7.59 -12.10
C ALA A 133 21.55 -7.68 -13.57
N LEU A 134 21.12 -6.75 -14.41
CA LEU A 134 21.53 -6.67 -15.82
C LEU A 134 22.99 -6.23 -16.00
N ARG A 135 23.53 -5.38 -15.13
CA ARG A 135 24.93 -4.92 -15.18
C ARG A 135 25.94 -5.97 -14.71
N ALA A 136 25.50 -6.95 -13.94
CA ALA A 136 26.34 -8.02 -13.42
C ALA A 136 26.47 -9.23 -14.38
N ARG A 137 25.80 -9.18 -15.53
CA ARG A 137 25.89 -10.17 -16.62
C ARG A 137 26.76 -9.61 -17.73
#